data_AF-A0A9Y4MZM3-F1
#
_entry.id   AF-A0A9Y4MZM3-F1
#
_cell.length_a   1.000
_cell.length_b   1.000
_cell.length_c   1.000
_cell.angle_alpha   90.00
_cell.angle_beta   90.00
_cell.angle_gamma   90.00
#
_symmetry.space_group_name_H-M   'P 1'
#
loop_
_entity.id
_entity.type
_entity.pdbx_description
1 polymer ?
#
loop_
_entity_poly.entity_id
_entity_poly.type
_entity_poly.pdbx_seq_one_letter_code
_entity_poly.pdbx_strand_id
1 'polypeptide(L)'
;MVVLREGMCPGLDEGLLRDLRAADVKTVEDLVSSDIEELAQKCSVSYKGLLAIRRVLLAQHTAFPVSGADLYEELLSSTAILSTGNPSLDKLLDSGLYTGEITELSGGPGSGKSQVCFGVAVHISYRLKQSVVYIDTTGGLAAGRLLQMLQAETSNTEEQMAALQRIHTFRLFDVYSLLDCLYSLRSGGLQQASVGGGSVKAVIVDSVSAVISPLLGGIQNEGMSLMIQVAGVLKTMAKDFNVAALVRVTQSLMCSALNARGISSVNPNPSQDTSSSYCFET
;
A
#
# COMPACT_ATOMS: atom_id res chain seq x y z
N MET A 1 -3.03 14.38 -8.74
CA MET A 1 -2.99 14.81 -10.14
C MET A 1 -3.23 16.32 -10.20
N VAL A 2 -2.33 17.09 -10.82
CA VAL A 2 -2.43 18.56 -10.90
C VAL A 2 -3.11 18.95 -12.21
N VAL A 3 -4.29 19.56 -12.12
CA VAL A 3 -5.07 20.05 -13.27
C VAL A 3 -4.48 21.35 -13.78
N LEU A 4 -4.38 21.51 -15.11
CA LEU A 4 -3.94 22.77 -15.72
C LEU A 4 -4.96 23.88 -15.45
N ARG A 5 -4.49 24.99 -14.90
CA ARG A 5 -5.28 26.18 -14.57
C ARG A 5 -4.58 27.44 -15.06
N GLU A 6 -5.38 28.43 -15.40
CA GLU A 6 -4.88 29.75 -15.80
C GLU A 6 -3.98 30.34 -14.72
N GLY A 7 -2.89 30.98 -15.13
CA GLY A 7 -1.97 31.65 -14.21
C GLY A 7 -0.95 30.75 -13.51
N MET A 8 -0.89 29.44 -13.83
CA MET A 8 0.18 28.56 -13.31
C MET A 8 1.57 28.95 -13.83
N CYS A 9 1.66 29.45 -15.06
CA CYS A 9 2.90 29.96 -15.65
C CYS A 9 2.63 31.09 -16.64
N PRO A 10 3.63 31.95 -16.92
CA PRO A 10 3.50 33.00 -17.92
C PRO A 10 3.34 32.37 -19.31
N GLY A 11 2.23 32.68 -19.99
CA GLY A 11 1.90 32.16 -21.32
C GLY A 11 0.82 31.07 -21.33
N LEU A 12 0.34 30.63 -20.17
CA LEU A 12 -0.81 29.74 -20.06
C LEU A 12 -2.12 30.53 -19.91
N ASP A 13 -2.59 31.07 -21.04
CA ASP A 13 -3.78 31.90 -21.12
C ASP A 13 -5.06 31.06 -21.24
N GLU A 14 -6.22 31.64 -20.95
CA GLU A 14 -7.52 30.95 -21.01
C GLU A 14 -7.84 30.37 -22.40
N GLY A 15 -7.38 31.04 -23.48
CA GLY A 15 -7.50 30.56 -24.86
C GLY A 15 -6.68 29.28 -25.11
N LEU A 16 -5.40 29.31 -24.73
CA LEU A 16 -4.52 28.15 -24.84
C LEU A 16 -5.04 26.96 -24.01
N LEU A 17 -5.58 27.21 -22.82
CA LEU A 17 -6.19 26.18 -21.98
C LEU A 17 -7.40 25.51 -22.62
N ARG A 18 -8.20 26.23 -23.40
CA ARG A 18 -9.33 25.66 -24.14
C ARG A 18 -8.84 24.76 -25.28
N ASP A 19 -7.82 25.21 -26.01
CA ASP A 19 -7.24 24.43 -27.11
C ASP A 19 -6.56 23.16 -26.62
N LEU A 20 -5.84 23.25 -25.50
CA LEU A 20 -5.25 22.09 -24.81
C LEU A 20 -6.32 21.09 -24.35
N ARG A 21 -7.42 21.57 -23.76
CA ARG A 21 -8.54 20.70 -23.36
C ARG A 21 -9.25 20.06 -24.56
N ALA A 22 -9.33 20.76 -25.69
CA ALA A 22 -9.86 20.22 -26.93
C ALA A 22 -8.95 19.13 -27.54
N ALA A 23 -7.65 19.21 -27.27
CA ALA A 23 -6.66 18.18 -27.59
C ALA A 23 -6.55 17.06 -26.52
N ASP A 24 -7.50 16.98 -25.58
CA ASP A 24 -7.55 16.05 -24.45
C ASP A 24 -6.41 16.18 -23.42
N VAL A 25 -5.72 17.33 -23.39
CA VAL A 25 -4.68 17.65 -22.41
C VAL A 25 -5.29 18.45 -21.26
N LYS A 26 -5.48 17.80 -20.10
CA LYS A 26 -6.18 18.39 -18.94
C LYS A 26 -5.28 18.57 -17.73
N THR A 27 -4.23 17.78 -17.61
CA THR A 27 -3.32 17.76 -16.47
C THR A 27 -1.90 18.16 -16.87
N VAL A 28 -1.09 18.52 -15.87
CA VAL A 28 0.34 18.80 -16.06
C VAL A 28 1.05 17.56 -16.63
N GLU A 29 0.67 16.37 -16.16
CA GLU A 29 1.22 15.10 -16.63
C GLU A 29 0.90 14.86 -18.10
N ASP A 30 -0.34 15.14 -18.54
CA ASP A 30 -0.73 15.01 -19.95
C ASP A 30 0.14 15.90 -20.84
N LEU A 31 0.33 17.17 -20.45
CA LEU A 31 1.13 18.13 -21.23
C LEU A 31 2.61 17.74 -21.28
N VAL A 32 3.14 17.26 -20.15
CA VAL A 32 4.53 16.80 -20.04
C VAL A 32 4.76 15.50 -20.82
N SER A 33 3.76 14.64 -20.95
CA SER A 33 3.89 13.35 -21.63
C SER A 33 3.55 13.42 -23.13
N SER A 34 2.88 14.49 -23.56
CA SER A 34 2.51 14.72 -24.96
C SER A 34 3.68 15.11 -25.84
N ASP A 35 3.54 14.84 -27.14
CA ASP A 35 4.42 15.37 -28.17
C ASP A 35 4.13 16.86 -28.40
N ILE A 36 5.14 17.71 -28.17
CA ILE A 36 5.01 19.17 -28.27
C ILE A 36 4.78 19.61 -29.72
N GLU A 37 5.33 18.89 -30.69
CA GLU A 37 5.19 19.23 -32.11
C GLU A 37 3.76 19.00 -32.58
N GLU A 38 3.18 17.85 -32.22
CA GLU A 38 1.78 17.53 -32.50
C GLU A 38 0.84 18.52 -31.80
N LEU A 39 1.14 18.86 -30.54
CA LEU A 39 0.32 19.79 -29.77
C LEU A 39 0.36 21.21 -30.33
N ALA A 40 1.53 21.67 -30.76
CA ALA A 40 1.70 22.99 -31.38
C ALA A 40 0.91 23.09 -32.70
N GLN A 41 0.89 22.01 -33.49
CA GLN A 41 0.10 21.93 -34.72
C GLN A 41 -1.41 21.93 -34.43
N LYS A 42 -1.87 21.09 -33.49
CA LYS A 42 -3.30 20.99 -33.14
C LYS A 42 -3.87 22.26 -32.52
N CYS A 43 -3.10 22.90 -31.64
CA CYS A 43 -3.55 24.11 -30.93
C CYS A 43 -3.27 25.39 -31.73
N SER A 44 -2.53 25.33 -32.85
CA SER A 44 -2.06 26.51 -33.61
C SER A 44 -1.25 27.49 -32.75
N VAL A 45 -0.39 26.95 -31.87
CA VAL A 45 0.39 27.72 -30.88
C VAL A 45 1.86 27.65 -31.24
N SER A 46 2.63 28.69 -30.89
CA SER A 46 4.08 28.68 -31.08
C SER A 46 4.75 27.54 -30.30
N TYR A 47 5.45 26.65 -31.00
CA TYR A 47 6.26 25.58 -30.42
C TYR A 47 7.18 26.07 -29.28
N LYS A 48 7.81 27.24 -29.46
CA LYS A 48 8.70 27.83 -28.44
C LYS A 48 7.96 28.23 -27.16
N GLY A 49 6.74 28.75 -27.27
CA GLY A 49 5.90 29.09 -26.13
C GLY A 49 5.48 27.84 -25.36
N LEU A 50 5.06 26.81 -26.08
CA LEU A 50 4.68 25.51 -25.52
C LEU A 50 5.85 24.80 -24.82
N LEU A 51 7.05 24.86 -25.40
CA LEU A 51 8.26 24.34 -24.79
C LEU A 51 8.63 25.09 -23.50
N ALA A 52 8.47 26.42 -23.47
CA ALA A 52 8.72 27.23 -22.28
C ALA A 52 7.73 26.88 -21.15
N ILE A 53 6.44 26.75 -21.48
CA ILE A 53 5.38 26.31 -20.55
C ILE A 53 5.71 24.93 -19.99
N ARG A 54 6.08 23.95 -20.84
CA ARG A 54 6.45 22.60 -20.39
C ARG A 54 7.66 22.64 -19.46
N ARG A 55 8.68 23.44 -19.74
CA ARG A 55 9.84 23.60 -18.85
C ARG A 55 9.49 24.17 -17.48
N VAL A 56 8.64 25.20 -17.44
CA VAL A 56 8.19 25.79 -16.17
C VAL A 56 7.37 24.78 -15.36
N LEU A 57 6.44 24.08 -16.01
CA LEU A 57 5.63 23.07 -15.34
C LEU A 57 6.45 21.86 -14.87
N LEU A 58 7.45 21.43 -15.65
CA LEU A 58 8.42 20.44 -15.21
C LEU A 58 9.14 20.91 -13.94
N ALA A 59 9.71 22.12 -13.96
CA ALA A 59 10.44 22.65 -12.81
C ALA A 59 9.56 22.83 -11.56
N GLN A 60 8.28 23.15 -11.73
CA GLN A 60 7.34 23.39 -10.62
C GLN A 60 6.66 22.12 -10.10
N HIS A 61 6.51 21.10 -10.93
CA HIS A 61 5.64 19.95 -10.62
C HIS A 61 6.30 18.58 -10.78
N THR A 62 7.57 18.51 -11.19
CA THR A 62 8.32 17.25 -11.17
C THR A 62 9.25 17.15 -9.98
N ALA A 63 9.49 15.92 -9.52
CA ALA A 63 10.49 15.65 -8.51
C ALA A 63 11.87 16.03 -9.05
N PHE A 64 12.65 16.73 -8.23
CA PHE A 64 14.03 17.05 -8.59
C PHE A 64 14.84 15.76 -8.64
N PRO A 65 15.72 15.56 -9.64
CA PRO A 65 16.57 14.38 -9.68
C PRO A 65 17.47 14.35 -8.44
N VAL A 66 17.38 13.26 -7.67
CA VAL A 66 18.21 13.02 -6.49
C VAL A 66 19.28 12.00 -6.85
N SER A 67 20.50 12.19 -6.33
CA SER A 67 21.56 11.19 -6.47
C SER A 67 21.14 9.88 -5.80
N GLY A 68 21.50 8.75 -6.40
CA GLY A 68 21.26 7.44 -5.77
C GLY A 68 21.92 7.33 -4.38
N ALA A 69 23.06 8.00 -4.18
CA ALA A 69 23.73 8.04 -2.87
C ALA A 69 22.92 8.84 -1.84
N ASP A 70 22.43 10.02 -2.21
CA ASP A 70 21.65 10.86 -1.29
C ASP A 70 20.32 10.18 -0.92
N LEU A 71 19.65 9.55 -1.91
CA LEU A 71 18.44 8.77 -1.67
C LEU A 71 18.71 7.56 -0.76
N TYR A 72 19.85 6.89 -0.93
CA TYR A 72 20.24 5.76 -0.08
C TYR A 72 20.49 6.20 1.37
N GLU A 73 21.21 7.30 1.58
CA GLU A 73 21.43 7.87 2.92
C GLU A 73 20.12 8.33 3.57
N GLU A 74 19.22 8.96 2.80
CA GLU A 74 17.89 9.32 3.27
C GLU A 74 17.12 8.09 3.74
N LEU A 75 17.04 7.05 2.90
CA LEU A 75 16.36 5.80 3.23
C LEU A 75 16.98 5.10 4.45
N LEU A 76 18.31 5.05 4.57
CA LEU A 76 18.96 4.50 5.76
C LEU A 76 18.60 5.26 7.04
N SER A 77 18.46 6.58 6.95
CA SER A 77 18.14 7.41 8.12
C SER A 77 16.67 7.35 8.54
N SER A 78 15.76 7.12 7.58
CA SER A 78 14.32 7.11 7.83
C SER A 78 13.75 5.71 8.10
N THR A 79 14.37 4.66 7.59
CA THR A 79 13.81 3.29 7.65
C THR A 79 14.09 2.66 9.01
N ALA A 80 13.05 2.12 9.63
CA ALA A 80 13.15 1.32 10.84
C ALA A 80 12.85 -0.16 10.51
N ILE A 81 13.53 -1.06 11.21
CA ILE A 81 13.29 -2.50 11.10
C ILE A 81 12.54 -2.96 12.34
N LEU A 82 11.38 -3.59 12.13
CA LEU A 82 10.53 -4.14 13.18
C LEU A 82 10.74 -5.65 13.26
N SER A 83 11.25 -6.15 14.37
CA SER A 83 11.32 -7.60 14.61
C SER A 83 9.93 -8.22 14.55
N THR A 84 9.84 -9.40 13.93
CA THR A 84 8.62 -10.21 13.88
C THR A 84 8.33 -10.92 15.20
N GLY A 85 9.27 -10.91 16.14
CA GLY A 85 9.25 -11.71 17.36
C GLY A 85 9.66 -13.17 17.16
N ASN A 86 10.00 -13.58 15.93
CA ASN A 86 10.54 -14.90 15.63
C ASN A 86 11.98 -14.76 15.09
N PRO A 87 13.01 -15.18 15.84
CA PRO A 87 14.41 -14.99 15.42
C PRO A 87 14.78 -15.67 14.10
N SER A 88 14.16 -16.80 13.77
CA SER A 88 14.40 -17.50 12.50
C SER A 88 13.79 -16.75 11.32
N LEU A 89 12.60 -16.17 11.51
CA LEU A 89 11.95 -15.33 10.50
C LEU A 89 12.68 -13.99 10.35
N ASP A 90 13.10 -13.36 11.45
CA ASP A 90 13.90 -12.14 11.40
C ASP A 90 15.21 -12.38 10.64
N LYS A 91 15.89 -13.50 10.87
CA LYS A 91 17.08 -13.87 10.09
C LYS A 91 16.78 -14.04 8.59
N LEU A 92 15.61 -14.57 8.25
CA LEU A 92 15.20 -14.73 6.85
C LEU A 92 14.89 -13.39 6.19
N LEU A 93 14.32 -12.45 6.95
CA LEU A 93 13.92 -11.11 6.50
C LEU A 93 15.03 -10.06 6.70
N ASP A 94 16.28 -10.49 6.91
CA ASP A 94 17.41 -9.61 7.20
C ASP A 94 17.14 -8.60 8.34
N SER A 95 16.71 -9.14 9.49
CA SER A 95 16.42 -8.48 10.77
C SER A 95 14.96 -8.11 11.06
N GLY A 96 14.04 -8.24 10.10
CA GLY A 96 12.60 -8.08 10.36
C GLY A 96 11.83 -7.38 9.24
N LEU A 97 10.74 -6.69 9.59
CA LEU A 97 9.89 -5.95 8.65
C LEU A 97 10.37 -4.51 8.53
N TYR A 98 10.65 -4.07 7.31
CA TYR A 98 11.07 -2.70 7.02
C TYR A 98 9.86 -1.76 7.00
N THR A 99 9.97 -0.61 7.68
CA THR A 99 8.98 0.47 7.55
C THR A 99 9.11 1.15 6.20
N GLY A 100 8.01 1.67 5.64
CA GLY A 100 8.04 2.22 4.29
C GLY A 100 7.77 1.19 3.19
N GLU A 101 7.73 -0.10 3.55
CA GLU A 101 7.60 -1.22 2.62
C GLU A 101 6.37 -2.09 2.91
N ILE A 102 5.96 -2.86 1.90
CA ILE A 102 4.98 -3.92 2.02
C ILE A 102 5.73 -5.26 2.05
N THR A 103 5.42 -6.10 3.05
CA THR A 103 5.85 -7.49 3.10
C THR A 103 4.65 -8.40 2.87
N GLU A 104 4.73 -9.25 1.85
CA GLU A 104 3.71 -10.26 1.55
C GLU A 104 4.04 -11.61 2.23
N LEU A 105 3.09 -12.16 2.98
CA LEU A 105 3.11 -13.55 3.44
C LEU A 105 2.14 -14.40 2.62
N SER A 106 2.70 -15.23 1.74
CA SER A 106 1.93 -16.09 0.82
C SER A 106 2.05 -17.58 1.16
N GLY A 107 1.02 -18.36 0.84
CA GLY A 107 1.05 -19.83 0.98
C GLY A 107 -0.33 -20.48 1.17
N GLY A 108 -0.38 -21.81 1.21
CA GLY A 108 -1.63 -22.59 1.36
C GLY A 108 -2.37 -22.40 2.70
N PRO A 109 -3.66 -22.74 2.80
CA PRO A 109 -4.42 -22.71 4.05
C PRO A 109 -3.73 -23.55 5.13
N GLY A 110 -3.83 -23.13 6.40
CA GLY A 110 -3.22 -23.86 7.51
C GLY A 110 -1.69 -23.74 7.65
N SER A 111 -1.00 -23.05 6.74
CA SER A 111 0.48 -22.89 6.79
C SER A 111 1.01 -21.95 7.89
N GLY A 112 0.18 -21.52 8.84
CA GLY A 112 0.60 -20.69 9.97
C GLY A 112 0.68 -19.17 9.71
N LYS A 113 0.38 -18.68 8.51
CA LYS A 113 0.48 -17.23 8.17
C LYS A 113 -0.26 -16.29 9.14
N SER A 114 -1.49 -16.64 9.53
CA SER A 114 -2.26 -15.84 10.50
C SER A 114 -1.62 -15.86 11.89
N GLN A 115 -0.95 -16.95 12.28
CA GLN A 115 -0.18 -17.02 13.52
C GLN A 115 1.05 -16.12 13.47
N VAL A 116 1.72 -16.01 12.32
CA VAL A 116 2.80 -15.03 12.12
C VAL A 116 2.25 -13.61 12.28
N CYS A 117 1.13 -13.27 11.63
CA CYS A 117 0.48 -11.97 11.76
C CYS A 117 0.14 -11.62 13.23
N PHE A 118 -0.41 -12.58 13.99
CA PHE A 118 -0.68 -12.40 15.41
C PHE A 118 0.59 -12.21 16.23
N GLY A 119 1.63 -13.00 15.97
CA GLY A 119 2.92 -12.90 16.64
C GLY A 119 3.57 -11.53 16.44
N VAL A 120 3.58 -11.04 15.20
CA VAL A 120 4.08 -9.69 14.85
C VAL A 120 3.28 -8.61 15.60
N ALA A 121 1.94 -8.68 15.58
CA ALA A 121 1.10 -7.71 16.27
C ALA A 121 1.35 -7.68 17.78
N VAL A 122 1.47 -8.85 18.40
CA VAL A 122 1.78 -9.00 19.83
C VAL A 122 3.19 -8.49 20.14
N HIS A 123 4.18 -8.83 19.32
CA HIS A 123 5.56 -8.40 19.52
C HIS A 123 5.68 -6.86 19.48
N ILE A 124 5.13 -6.22 18.44
CA ILE A 124 5.17 -4.76 18.29
C ILE A 124 4.42 -4.07 19.44
N SER A 125 3.23 -4.55 19.79
CA SER A 125 2.41 -3.93 20.85
C SER A 125 2.98 -4.11 22.25
N TYR A 126 3.59 -5.25 22.54
CA TYR A 126 4.10 -5.57 23.88
C TYR A 126 5.57 -5.22 24.06
N ARG A 127 6.46 -5.61 23.14
CA ARG A 127 7.91 -5.38 23.27
C ARG A 127 8.31 -3.96 22.86
N LEU A 128 7.77 -3.49 21.72
CA LEU A 128 8.08 -2.14 21.22
C LEU A 128 7.17 -1.06 21.83
N LYS A 129 6.09 -1.46 22.51
CA LYS A 129 5.06 -0.55 23.08
C LYS A 129 4.48 0.42 22.03
N GLN A 130 4.41 -0.02 20.77
CA GLN A 130 3.87 0.75 19.64
C GLN A 130 2.48 0.26 19.24
N SER A 131 1.73 1.09 18.50
CA SER A 131 0.39 0.72 18.04
C SER A 131 0.44 -0.05 16.72
N VAL A 132 -0.50 -0.99 16.55
CA VAL A 132 -0.65 -1.81 15.35
C VAL A 132 -2.10 -1.72 14.88
N VAL A 133 -2.30 -1.46 13.60
CA VAL A 133 -3.61 -1.60 12.96
C VAL A 133 -3.72 -3.00 12.38
N TYR A 134 -4.71 -3.77 12.82
CA TYR A 134 -4.97 -5.12 12.34
C TYR A 134 -6.31 -5.15 11.61
N ILE A 135 -6.30 -5.44 10.31
CA ILE A 135 -7.48 -5.56 9.48
C ILE A 135 -7.75 -7.05 9.27
N ASP A 136 -8.78 -7.56 9.94
CA ASP A 136 -9.28 -8.92 9.80
C ASP A 136 -10.42 -8.96 8.76
N THR A 137 -10.16 -9.63 7.65
CA THR A 137 -11.13 -9.84 6.58
C THR A 137 -11.65 -11.27 6.51
N THR A 138 -11.06 -12.18 7.29
CA THR A 138 -11.45 -13.59 7.34
C THR A 138 -12.36 -13.90 8.51
N GLY A 139 -12.43 -13.01 9.51
CA GLY A 139 -13.12 -13.24 10.78
C GLY A 139 -12.33 -14.16 11.71
N GLY A 140 -11.08 -14.48 11.37
CA GLY A 140 -10.24 -15.44 12.09
C GLY A 140 -9.56 -14.86 13.34
N LEU A 141 -9.61 -13.54 13.56
CA LEU A 141 -8.98 -12.94 14.73
C LEU A 141 -9.82 -13.18 15.99
N ALA A 142 -9.24 -13.96 16.90
CA ALA A 142 -9.76 -14.19 18.24
C ALA A 142 -8.88 -13.48 19.29
N ALA A 143 -9.48 -12.58 20.07
CA ALA A 143 -8.78 -11.86 21.15
C ALA A 143 -8.13 -12.82 22.17
N GLY A 144 -8.78 -13.96 22.45
CA GLY A 144 -8.22 -15.00 23.32
C GLY A 144 -6.90 -15.57 22.82
N ARG A 145 -6.68 -15.64 21.50
CA ARG A 145 -5.41 -16.09 20.93
C ARG A 145 -4.30 -15.06 21.14
N LEU A 146 -4.60 -13.78 20.93
CA LEU A 146 -3.64 -12.69 21.22
C LEU A 146 -3.27 -12.67 22.70
N LEU A 147 -4.26 -12.80 23.59
CA LEU A 147 -4.02 -12.89 25.03
C LEU A 147 -3.15 -14.10 25.39
N GLN A 148 -3.41 -15.27 24.80
CA GLN A 148 -2.59 -16.47 25.01
C GLN A 148 -1.13 -16.26 24.59
N MET A 149 -0.89 -15.56 23.48
CA MET A 149 0.47 -15.22 23.02
C MET A 149 1.13 -14.21 23.98
N LEU A 150 0.40 -13.22 24.48
CA LEU A 150 0.88 -12.28 25.48
C LEU A 150 1.20 -12.94 26.83
N GLN A 151 0.41 -13.94 27.24
CA GLN A 151 0.64 -14.70 28.47
C GLN A 151 1.93 -15.52 28.43
N ALA A 152 2.39 -15.91 27.24
CA ALA A 152 3.70 -16.54 27.06
C ALA A 152 4.87 -15.54 27.22
N GLU A 153 4.61 -14.24 27.04
CA GLU A 153 5.61 -13.18 27.12
C GLU A 153 5.68 -12.51 28.51
N THR A 154 4.55 -12.40 29.22
CA THR A 154 4.45 -11.78 30.55
C THR A 154 3.31 -12.36 31.37
N SER A 155 3.50 -12.46 32.69
CA SER A 155 2.47 -12.83 33.65
C SER A 155 1.67 -11.61 34.17
N ASN A 156 2.10 -10.38 33.87
CA ASN A 156 1.46 -9.17 34.36
C ASN A 156 0.21 -8.81 33.54
N THR A 157 -0.96 -8.84 34.17
CA THR A 157 -2.26 -8.55 33.52
C THR A 157 -2.37 -7.10 33.05
N GLU A 158 -1.80 -6.13 33.74
CA GLU A 158 -1.86 -4.72 33.32
C GLU A 158 -1.08 -4.51 32.01
N GLU A 159 0.07 -5.14 31.88
CA GLU A 159 0.88 -5.08 30.66
C GLU A 159 0.20 -5.79 29.48
N GLN A 160 -0.47 -6.93 29.74
CA GLN A 160 -1.26 -7.65 28.75
C GLN A 160 -2.38 -6.76 28.22
N MET A 161 -3.15 -6.12 29.11
CA MET A 161 -4.25 -5.23 28.74
C MET A 161 -3.74 -4.01 27.97
N ALA A 162 -2.64 -3.40 28.40
CA ALA A 162 -2.03 -2.28 27.70
C ALA A 162 -1.52 -2.68 26.30
N ALA A 163 -0.97 -3.89 26.12
CA ALA A 163 -0.58 -4.39 24.81
C ALA A 163 -1.79 -4.62 23.90
N LEU A 164 -2.87 -5.23 24.41
CA LEU A 164 -4.10 -5.43 23.63
C LEU A 164 -4.75 -4.11 23.21
N GLN A 165 -4.72 -3.08 24.06
CA GLN A 165 -5.24 -1.74 23.71
C GLN A 165 -4.48 -1.06 22.58
N ARG A 166 -3.21 -1.42 22.35
CA ARG A 166 -2.41 -0.92 21.22
C ARG A 166 -2.69 -1.63 19.90
N ILE A 167 -3.46 -2.72 19.91
CA ILE A 167 -3.86 -3.44 18.69
C ILE A 167 -5.27 -2.99 18.28
N HIS A 168 -5.33 -2.16 17.25
CA HIS A 168 -6.57 -1.61 16.72
C HIS A 168 -7.12 -2.52 15.64
N THR A 169 -8.19 -3.25 15.95
CA THR A 169 -8.76 -4.26 15.05
C THR A 169 -9.94 -3.72 14.25
N PHE A 170 -9.91 -3.89 12.93
CA PHE A 170 -11.02 -3.62 12.03
C PHE A 170 -11.46 -4.92 11.36
N ARG A 171 -12.77 -5.21 11.38
CA ARG A 171 -13.33 -6.40 10.72
C ARG A 171 -14.07 -6.00 9.45
N LEU A 172 -13.50 -6.34 8.29
CA LEU A 172 -13.96 -5.84 6.98
C LEU A 172 -14.11 -7.02 6.01
N PHE A 173 -15.33 -7.34 5.59
CA PHE A 173 -15.61 -8.57 4.83
C PHE A 173 -15.81 -8.34 3.34
N ASP A 174 -15.59 -7.12 2.87
CA ASP A 174 -15.66 -6.73 1.46
C ASP A 174 -14.54 -5.75 1.11
N VAL A 175 -14.18 -5.71 -0.18
CA VAL A 175 -13.06 -4.91 -0.67
C VAL A 175 -13.33 -3.40 -0.61
N TYR A 176 -14.59 -2.97 -0.72
CA TYR A 176 -14.94 -1.55 -0.71
C TYR A 176 -14.78 -0.99 0.72
N SER A 177 -15.27 -1.71 1.73
CA SER A 177 -15.03 -1.40 3.14
C SER A 177 -13.54 -1.40 3.49
N LEU A 178 -12.75 -2.33 2.90
CA LEU A 178 -11.29 -2.32 3.03
C LEU A 178 -10.69 -1.02 2.48
N LEU A 179 -11.03 -0.65 1.24
CA LEU A 179 -10.55 0.58 0.61
C LEU A 179 -10.97 1.82 1.39
N ASP A 180 -12.24 1.92 1.80
CA ASP A 180 -12.76 3.05 2.58
C ASP A 180 -12.03 3.19 3.91
N CYS A 181 -11.75 2.08 4.59
CA CYS A 181 -10.95 2.07 5.82
C CYS A 181 -9.52 2.56 5.56
N LEU A 182 -8.85 2.05 4.52
CA LEU A 182 -7.49 2.48 4.18
C LEU A 182 -7.43 3.97 3.80
N TYR A 183 -8.39 4.47 3.01
CA TYR A 183 -8.50 5.90 2.70
C TYR A 183 -8.79 6.75 3.94
N SER A 184 -9.62 6.26 4.85
CA SER A 184 -9.92 6.94 6.12
C SER A 184 -8.70 7.01 7.02
N LEU A 185 -7.95 5.91 7.15
CA LEU A 185 -6.70 5.84 7.92
C LEU A 185 -5.62 6.76 7.34
N ARG A 186 -5.56 6.86 6.01
CA ARG A 186 -4.66 7.80 5.33
C ARG A 186 -5.08 9.25 5.58
N SER A 187 -6.36 9.58 5.45
CA SER A 187 -6.85 10.97 5.52
C SER A 187 -6.92 11.51 6.95
N GLY A 188 -7.32 10.67 7.91
CA GLY A 188 -7.36 11.03 9.34
C GLY A 188 -6.00 11.08 10.00
N GLY A 189 -4.95 10.66 9.28
CA GLY A 189 -3.66 10.29 9.84
C GLY A 189 -3.78 9.06 10.74
N LEU A 190 -2.75 8.22 10.77
CA LEU A 190 -2.66 7.12 11.74
C LEU A 190 -2.67 7.59 13.21
N GLN A 191 -2.76 8.90 13.47
CA GLN A 191 -2.87 9.52 14.78
C GLN A 191 -4.22 9.26 15.49
N GLN A 192 -5.32 9.06 14.77
CA GLN A 192 -6.63 8.78 15.41
C GLN A 192 -6.74 7.37 16.01
N ALA A 193 -5.88 6.43 15.57
CA ALA A 193 -5.84 5.10 16.17
C ALA A 193 -5.19 5.13 17.56
N SER A 194 -4.37 6.14 17.89
CA SER A 194 -3.60 6.21 19.14
C SER A 194 -4.42 6.64 20.36
N VAL A 195 -5.47 5.89 20.72
CA VAL A 195 -6.06 5.95 22.06
C VAL A 195 -5.09 5.28 23.04
N GLY A 196 -4.00 5.97 23.38
CA GLY A 196 -2.91 5.43 24.21
C GLY A 196 -1.51 6.02 23.99
N GLY A 197 -1.35 7.03 23.13
CA GLY A 197 -0.13 7.84 23.06
C GLY A 197 1.07 7.25 22.29
N GLY A 198 0.93 6.08 21.64
CA GLY A 198 1.98 5.51 20.79
C GLY A 198 1.71 5.72 19.30
N SER A 199 2.73 6.00 18.48
CA SER A 199 2.60 6.04 17.02
C SER A 199 2.27 4.65 16.46
N VAL A 200 1.44 4.57 15.43
CA VAL A 200 1.25 3.31 14.69
C VAL A 200 2.54 2.99 13.93
N LYS A 201 3.04 1.77 14.08
CA LYS A 201 4.25 1.30 13.38
C LYS A 201 4.01 0.17 12.38
N ALA A 202 2.86 -0.48 12.44
CA ALA A 202 2.50 -1.50 11.48
C ALA A 202 1.02 -1.50 11.12
N VAL A 203 0.74 -1.84 9.86
CA VAL A 203 -0.60 -2.13 9.35
C VAL A 203 -0.58 -3.58 8.85
N ILE A 204 -1.44 -4.43 9.40
CA ILE A 204 -1.53 -5.85 9.06
C ILE A 204 -2.87 -6.11 8.40
N VAL A 205 -2.87 -6.72 7.21
CA VAL A 205 -4.09 -7.11 6.49
C VAL A 205 -4.15 -8.63 6.38
N ASP A 206 -5.01 -9.27 7.19
CA ASP A 206 -5.26 -10.71 7.16
C ASP A 206 -6.68 -10.97 6.64
N SER A 207 -6.90 -11.29 5.38
CA SER A 207 -6.00 -11.37 4.23
C SER A 207 -6.62 -10.72 3.01
N VAL A 208 -5.85 -10.08 2.14
CA VAL A 208 -6.41 -9.45 0.92
C VAL A 208 -7.12 -10.48 0.04
N SER A 209 -6.68 -11.75 0.04
CA SER A 209 -7.34 -12.83 -0.70
C SER A 209 -8.81 -13.03 -0.35
N ALA A 210 -9.21 -12.82 0.91
CA ALA A 210 -10.58 -13.11 1.35
C ALA A 210 -11.62 -12.18 0.70
N VAL A 211 -11.24 -10.91 0.50
CA VAL A 211 -12.12 -9.90 -0.08
C VAL A 211 -12.00 -9.79 -1.60
N ILE A 212 -10.86 -10.21 -2.16
CA ILE A 212 -10.61 -10.15 -3.61
C ILE A 212 -11.02 -11.45 -4.33
N SER A 213 -10.85 -12.63 -3.72
CA SER A 213 -11.13 -13.90 -4.42
C SER A 213 -12.55 -14.02 -4.98
N PRO A 214 -13.63 -13.52 -4.33
CA PRO A 214 -14.98 -13.57 -4.91
C PRO A 214 -15.11 -12.76 -6.22
N LEU A 215 -14.24 -11.77 -6.43
CA LEU A 215 -14.27 -10.84 -7.57
C LEU A 215 -13.32 -11.27 -8.71
N LEU A 216 -12.45 -12.26 -8.46
CA LEU A 216 -11.50 -12.77 -9.45
C LEU A 216 -12.10 -13.86 -10.36
N GLY A 217 -13.22 -14.48 -9.98
CA GLY A 217 -13.83 -15.59 -10.74
C GLY A 217 -14.62 -15.19 -11.99
N GLY A 218 -14.87 -13.89 -12.24
CA GLY A 218 -15.60 -13.40 -13.41
C GLY A 218 -14.70 -13.07 -14.61
N ILE A 219 -15.27 -12.92 -15.81
CA ILE A 219 -14.54 -12.53 -17.05
C ILE A 219 -13.89 -11.13 -16.92
N GLN A 220 -14.41 -10.29 -16.02
CA GLN A 220 -14.04 -8.87 -15.91
C GLN A 220 -12.78 -8.65 -15.07
N ASN A 221 -11.88 -7.74 -15.50
CA ASN A 221 -10.63 -7.43 -14.80
C ASN A 221 -10.80 -6.63 -13.48
N GLU A 222 -12.02 -6.51 -12.95
CA GLU A 222 -12.36 -5.69 -11.79
C GLU A 222 -11.61 -6.11 -10.53
N GLY A 223 -11.55 -7.42 -10.21
CA GLY A 223 -10.85 -7.91 -9.02
C GLY A 223 -9.34 -7.59 -9.02
N MET A 224 -8.70 -7.63 -10.20
CA MET A 224 -7.29 -7.26 -10.35
C MET A 224 -7.08 -5.75 -10.20
N SER A 225 -7.97 -4.93 -10.78
CA SER A 225 -7.92 -3.47 -10.60
C SER A 225 -8.07 -3.09 -9.13
N LEU A 226 -8.98 -3.73 -8.41
CA LEU A 226 -9.19 -3.48 -6.98
C LEU A 226 -8.00 -3.94 -6.14
N MET A 227 -7.35 -5.05 -6.49
CA MET A 227 -6.12 -5.49 -5.84
C MET A 227 -4.99 -4.46 -6.00
N ILE A 228 -4.81 -3.93 -7.21
CA ILE A 228 -3.83 -2.86 -7.49
C ILE A 228 -4.16 -1.60 -6.68
N GLN A 229 -5.45 -1.24 -6.56
CA GLN A 229 -5.86 -0.11 -5.73
C GLN A 229 -5.52 -0.33 -4.25
N VAL A 230 -5.83 -1.50 -3.69
CA VAL A 230 -5.49 -1.86 -2.30
C VAL A 230 -3.98 -1.79 -2.08
N ALA A 231 -3.19 -2.40 -2.97
CA ALA A 231 -1.74 -2.40 -2.89
C ALA A 231 -1.16 -0.98 -3.01
N GLY A 232 -1.65 -0.18 -3.96
CA GLY A 232 -1.21 1.20 -4.16
C GLY A 232 -1.50 2.09 -2.94
N VAL A 233 -2.68 1.96 -2.33
CA VAL A 233 -3.02 2.69 -1.11
C VAL A 233 -2.13 2.25 0.06
N LEU A 234 -1.95 0.94 0.27
CA LEU A 234 -1.07 0.42 1.33
C LEU A 234 0.38 0.87 1.16
N LYS A 235 0.90 0.86 -0.07
CA LYS A 235 2.27 1.28 -0.37
C LYS A 235 2.47 2.75 -0.09
N THR A 236 1.51 3.56 -0.52
CA THR A 236 1.52 5.00 -0.27
C THR A 236 1.46 5.27 1.24
N MET A 237 0.60 4.57 1.98
CA MET A 237 0.52 4.68 3.44
C MET A 237 1.81 4.24 4.14
N ALA A 238 2.42 3.12 3.71
CA ALA A 238 3.67 2.62 4.27
C ALA A 238 4.77 3.69 4.18
N LYS A 239 4.91 4.32 3.00
CA LYS A 239 5.88 5.40 2.76
C LYS A 239 5.53 6.70 3.48
N ASP A 240 4.31 7.21 3.30
CA ASP A 240 3.87 8.51 3.85
C ASP A 240 3.94 8.54 5.39
N PHE A 241 3.65 7.41 6.05
CA PHE A 241 3.63 7.32 7.52
C PHE A 241 4.80 6.54 8.12
N ASN A 242 5.73 6.06 7.30
CA ASN A 242 6.86 5.24 7.72
C ASN A 242 6.43 4.07 8.63
N VAL A 243 5.48 3.28 8.14
CA VAL A 243 4.95 2.08 8.80
C VAL A 243 5.27 0.83 8.00
N ALA A 244 5.41 -0.31 8.66
CA ALA A 244 5.54 -1.60 7.99
C ALA A 244 4.15 -2.14 7.62
N ALA A 245 3.91 -2.44 6.35
CA ALA A 245 2.67 -3.05 5.90
C ALA A 245 2.85 -4.56 5.71
N LEU A 246 2.15 -5.38 6.52
CA LEU A 246 2.20 -6.84 6.41
C LEU A 246 0.89 -7.35 5.78
N VAL A 247 0.98 -7.95 4.60
CA VAL A 247 -0.20 -8.45 3.87
C VAL A 247 -0.16 -9.96 3.79
N ARG A 248 -1.26 -10.61 4.19
CA ARG A 248 -1.41 -12.06 4.00
C ARG A 248 -2.14 -12.36 2.69
N VAL A 249 -1.61 -13.32 1.94
CA VAL A 249 -2.22 -13.87 0.72
C VAL A 249 -2.36 -15.39 0.86
N THR A 250 -3.51 -15.94 0.51
CA THR A 250 -3.77 -17.39 0.51
C THR A 250 -3.86 -17.91 -0.92
N GLN A 251 -2.80 -18.59 -1.37
CA GLN A 251 -2.64 -19.04 -2.75
C GLN A 251 -3.80 -19.91 -3.24
N SER A 252 -4.31 -20.85 -2.44
CA SER A 252 -5.41 -21.72 -2.89
C SER A 252 -6.70 -20.97 -3.22
N LEU A 253 -6.98 -19.86 -2.54
CA LEU A 253 -8.15 -19.00 -2.80
C LEU A 253 -7.95 -18.18 -4.08
N MET A 254 -6.72 -17.73 -4.36
CA MET A 254 -6.41 -17.02 -5.60
C MET A 254 -6.37 -17.97 -6.80
N CYS A 255 -5.69 -19.12 -6.69
CA CYS A 255 -5.62 -20.13 -7.75
C CYS A 255 -7.00 -20.68 -8.13
N SER A 256 -7.87 -20.94 -7.16
CA SER A 256 -9.24 -21.43 -7.45
C SER A 256 -10.08 -20.38 -8.19
N ALA A 257 -9.95 -19.10 -7.81
CA ALA A 257 -10.63 -18.01 -8.49
C ALA A 257 -10.09 -17.77 -9.92
N LEU A 258 -8.77 -17.87 -10.11
CA LEU A 258 -8.13 -17.72 -11.42
C LEU A 258 -8.40 -18.92 -12.35
N ASN A 259 -8.43 -20.15 -11.82
CA ASN A 259 -8.76 -21.34 -12.60
C ASN A 259 -10.21 -21.34 -13.12
N ALA A 260 -11.14 -20.68 -12.41
CA ALA A 260 -12.50 -20.46 -12.90
C ALA A 260 -12.57 -19.61 -14.20
N ARG A 261 -11.48 -18.89 -14.55
CA ARG A 261 -11.35 -18.15 -15.81
C ARG A 261 -10.83 -18.96 -16.99
N GLY A 262 -10.53 -20.25 -16.82
CA GLY A 262 -9.92 -21.07 -17.87
C GLY A 262 -8.47 -20.69 -18.18
N ILE A 263 -7.79 -19.96 -17.30
CA ILE A 263 -6.35 -19.70 -17.37
C ILE A 263 -5.65 -20.97 -16.86
N SER A 264 -5.53 -21.97 -17.73
CA SER A 264 -5.03 -23.32 -17.43
C SER A 264 -3.52 -23.42 -17.19
N SER A 265 -2.88 -22.36 -16.69
CA SER A 265 -1.43 -22.32 -16.45
C SER A 265 -1.03 -22.01 -15.01
N VAL A 266 -1.96 -21.90 -14.05
CA VAL A 266 -1.60 -21.70 -12.64
C VAL A 266 -1.36 -23.06 -11.98
N ASN A 267 -0.15 -23.58 -12.21
CA ASN A 267 0.39 -24.72 -11.45
C ASN A 267 0.44 -24.33 -9.96
N PRO A 268 0.17 -25.24 -9.00
CA PRO A 268 0.22 -24.94 -7.56
C PRO A 268 1.64 -24.66 -7.02
N ASN A 269 2.61 -24.38 -7.89
CA ASN A 269 3.97 -24.00 -7.52
C ASN A 269 4.00 -22.52 -7.12
N PRO A 270 4.59 -22.17 -5.97
CA PRO A 270 4.62 -20.81 -5.42
C PRO A 270 5.32 -19.77 -6.30
N SER A 271 6.07 -20.20 -7.34
CA SER A 271 6.79 -19.32 -8.26
C SER A 271 5.96 -18.81 -9.45
N GLN A 272 4.68 -19.18 -9.59
CA GLN A 272 3.85 -18.81 -10.75
C GLN A 272 2.53 -18.11 -10.41
N ASP A 273 2.27 -17.79 -9.13
CA ASP A 273 1.12 -16.96 -8.73
C ASP A 273 1.45 -15.48 -8.95
N THR A 274 1.82 -15.15 -10.20
CA THR A 274 2.46 -13.89 -10.59
C THR A 274 1.60 -12.66 -10.35
N SER A 275 0.27 -12.83 -10.36
CA SER A 275 -0.69 -11.73 -10.27
C SER A 275 -0.71 -11.00 -8.92
N SER A 276 -0.51 -11.71 -7.80
CA SER A 276 -0.36 -11.10 -6.47
C SER A 276 1.03 -10.51 -6.29
N SER A 277 2.07 -11.26 -6.68
CA SER A 277 3.46 -10.81 -6.57
C SER A 277 3.69 -9.48 -7.28
N TYR A 278 3.15 -9.28 -8.50
CA TYR A 278 3.27 -7.99 -9.18
C TYR A 278 2.60 -6.83 -8.44
N CYS A 279 1.49 -7.08 -7.72
CA CYS A 279 0.76 -6.01 -7.04
C CYS A 279 1.48 -5.51 -5.79
N PHE A 280 2.17 -6.39 -5.06
CA PHE A 280 2.78 -6.06 -3.77
C PHE A 280 4.32 -5.93 -3.81
N GLU A 281 4.99 -6.35 -4.89
CA GLU A 281 6.44 -6.16 -5.08
C GLU A 281 6.83 -4.89 -5.86
N THR A 282 5.89 -4.24 -6.58
CA THR A 282 6.18 -3.03 -7.37
C THR A 282 6.05 -1.75 -6.59
#